data_AF-A0A962IE15-F1
#
_entry.id   AF-A0A962IE15-F1
#
_cell.length_a   1.000
_cell.length_b   1.000
_cell.length_c   1.000
_cell.angle_alpha   90.00
_cell.angle_beta   90.00
_cell.angle_gamma   90.00
#
_symmetry.space_group_name_H-M   'P 1'
#
loop_
_entity.id
_entity.type
_entity.pdbx_description
1 polymer ?
#
loop_
_entity_poly.entity_id
_entity_poly.type
_entity_poly.pdbx_seq_one_letter_code
_entity_poly.pdbx_strand_id
1 'polypeptide(L)' 'MRNFERSLPMSLLRAREAVMRKFLPHLRAHELSPQQWRVLRALNESDELEISELSERCYLLMPSLSRIIQNLDGRGL' A
#
# COMPACT_ATOMS: atom_id res chain seq x y z
N MET A 1 3.38 25.76 -21.23
CA MET A 1 3.37 24.54 -20.38
C MET A 1 4.65 23.75 -20.65
N ARG A 2 5.27 23.13 -19.63
CA ARG A 2 6.45 22.27 -19.84
C ARG A 2 6.09 21.09 -20.76
N ASN A 3 7.05 20.56 -21.50
CA ASN A 3 6.86 19.37 -22.34
C ASN A 3 6.35 18.19 -21.49
N PHE A 4 5.36 17.45 -22.00
CA PHE A 4 4.74 16.30 -21.33
C PHE A 4 5.76 15.26 -20.85
N GLU A 5 6.84 15.04 -21.62
CA GLU A 5 7.91 14.11 -21.24
C GLU A 5 8.73 14.56 -20.02
N ARG A 6 8.67 15.85 -19.67
CA ARG A 6 9.30 16.43 -18.48
C ARG A 6 8.29 16.70 -17.35
N SER A 7 7.08 16.15 -17.45
CA SER A 7 6.07 16.25 -16.41
C SER A 7 6.47 15.40 -15.20
N LEU A 8 6.78 16.04 -14.07
CA LEU A 8 7.13 15.34 -12.83
C LEU A 8 6.03 14.36 -12.37
N PRO A 9 4.72 14.71 -12.39
CA PRO A 9 3.66 13.74 -12.08
C PRO A 9 3.70 12.48 -12.95
N MET A 10 3.94 12.62 -14.26
CA MET A 10 4.00 11.47 -15.17
C MET A 10 5.25 10.61 -14.90
N SER A 11 6.38 11.24 -14.63
CA SER A 11 7.61 10.52 -14.27
C SER A 11 7.46 9.73 -12.97
N LEU A 12 6.81 10.30 -11.94
CA LEU A 12 6.55 9.60 -10.68
C LEU A 12 5.55 8.45 -10.86
N LEU A 13 4.51 8.61 -11.69
CA LEU A 13 3.57 7.54 -12.01
C LEU A 13 4.28 6.35 -12.68
N ARG A 14 5.10 6.62 -13.71
CA ARG A 14 5.88 5.58 -14.40
C ARG A 14 6.88 4.90 -13.47
N ALA A 15 7.55 5.68 -12.61
CA ALA A 15 8.48 5.13 -11.62
C ALA A 15 7.77 4.18 -10.65
N ARG A 16 6.60 4.58 -10.13
CA ARG A 16 5.77 3.71 -9.27
C ARG A 16 5.40 2.41 -9.99
N GLU A 17 4.95 2.47 -11.24
CA GLU A 17 4.61 1.27 -12.01
C GLU A 17 5.81 0.34 -12.23
N ALA A 18 6.97 0.91 -12.55
CA ALA A 18 8.20 0.15 -12.74
C ALA A 18 8.63 -0.58 -11.46
N VAL A 19 8.58 0.10 -10.31
CA VAL A 19 8.89 -0.49 -8.99
C VAL A 19 7.88 -1.57 -8.63
N MET A 20 6.57 -1.26 -8.72
CA MET A 20 5.52 -2.21 -8.35
C MET A 20 5.57 -3.48 -9.19
N ARG A 21 5.96 -3.40 -10.47
CA ARG A 21 6.11 -4.59 -11.34
C ARG A 21 7.10 -5.62 -10.78
N LYS A 22 8.14 -5.18 -10.07
CA LYS A 22 9.12 -6.06 -9.43
C LYS A 22 8.63 -6.63 -8.09
N PHE A 23 7.84 -5.86 -7.33
CA PHE A 23 7.31 -6.26 -6.03
C PHE A 23 6.06 -7.14 -6.11
N LEU A 24 5.18 -6.91 -7.08
CA LEU A 24 3.91 -7.61 -7.22
C LEU A 24 4.02 -9.14 -7.27
N PRO A 25 5.00 -9.76 -7.97
CA PRO A 25 5.17 -11.22 -7.93
C PRO A 25 5.36 -11.78 -6.51
N HIS A 26 6.16 -11.10 -5.68
CA HIS A 26 6.40 -11.50 -4.30
C HIS A 26 5.13 -11.38 -3.46
N LEU A 27 4.40 -10.27 -3.59
CA LEU A 27 3.13 -10.09 -2.88
C LEU A 27 2.10 -11.16 -3.28
N ARG A 28 2.01 -11.49 -4.57
CA ARG A 28 1.12 -12.55 -5.06
C ARG A 28 1.48 -13.93 -4.53
N ALA A 29 2.77 -14.24 -4.36
CA ALA A 29 3.21 -15.51 -3.79
C ALA A 29 2.73 -15.69 -2.33
N HIS A 30 2.46 -14.59 -1.63
CA HIS A 30 1.87 -14.58 -0.28
C HIS A 30 0.37 -14.25 -0.28
N GLU A 31 -0.28 -14.23 -1.45
CA GLU A 31 -1.70 -13.87 -1.58
C GLU A 31 -2.03 -12.50 -0.96
N LEU A 32 -1.10 -11.55 -1.09
CA LEU A 32 -1.24 -10.18 -0.59
C LEU A 32 -1.47 -9.21 -1.75
N SER A 33 -2.43 -8.32 -1.55
CA SER A 33 -2.57 -7.10 -2.36
C SER A 33 -1.54 -6.04 -1.91
N PRO A 34 -1.20 -5.08 -2.77
CA PRO A 34 -0.38 -3.93 -2.37
C PRO A 34 -0.96 -3.15 -1.18
N GLN A 35 -2.29 -3.12 -1.01
CA GLN A 35 -2.92 -2.40 0.10
C GLN A 35 -2.74 -3.13 1.43
N GLN A 36 -2.97 -4.45 1.45
CA GLN A 36 -2.69 -5.32 2.61
C GLN A 36 -1.21 -5.26 3.01
N TRP A 37 -0.30 -5.30 2.02
CA TRP A 37 1.13 -5.17 2.30
C TRP A 37 1.48 -3.86 3.01
N ARG A 38 0.91 -2.72 2.59
CA ARG A 38 1.16 -1.45 3.28
C ARG A 38 0.68 -1.48 4.74
N VAL A 39 -0.48 -2.09 4.99
CA VAL A 39 -1.01 -2.26 6.35
C VAL A 39 -0.04 -3.09 7.20
N LEU A 40 0.37 -4.26 6.71
CA LEU A 40 1.35 -5.11 7.42
C LEU A 40 2.69 -4.39 7.64
N ARG A 41 3.19 -3.65 6.65
CA ARG A 41 4.43 -2.87 6.81
C ARG A 41 4.31 -1.77 7.85
N ALA A 42 3.20 -1.04 7.87
CA ALA A 42 2.98 0.03 8.84
C ALA A 42 2.85 -0.53 10.27
N LEU A 43 2.15 -1.64 10.44
CA LEU A 43 2.01 -2.33 11.72
C LEU A 43 3.33 -2.97 12.19
N ASN A 44 4.16 -3.48 11.29
CA ASN A 44 5.47 -4.03 11.64
C ASN A 44 6.47 -2.96 12.13
N GLU A 45 6.20 -1.67 11.92
CA GLU A 45 7.08 -0.57 12.32
C GLU A 45 6.62 0.13 13.61
N SER A 46 5.53 -0.31 14.23
CA SER A 46 4.95 0.35 15.40
C SER A 46 4.25 -0.68 16.29
N ASP A 47 4.50 -0.65 17.59
CA ASP A 47 3.93 -1.63 18.53
C ASP A 47 2.39 -1.53 18.63
N GLU A 48 1.86 -0.32 18.51
CA GLU A 48 0.43 -0.04 18.49
C GLU A 48 0.15 1.19 17.62
N LEU A 49 -0.94 1.17 16.85
CA LEU A 49 -1.38 2.28 16.00
C LEU A 49 -2.89 2.44 16.07
N GLU A 50 -3.33 3.68 16.23
CA GLU A 50 -4.72 4.06 16.05
C GLU A 50 -5.17 3.82 14.60
N ILE A 51 -6.43 3.41 14.42
CA ILE A 51 -6.95 3.06 13.08
C ILE A 51 -6.92 4.27 12.14
N SER A 52 -7.20 5.47 12.65
CA SER A 52 -7.14 6.73 11.89
C SER A 52 -5.73 7.00 11.38
N GLU A 53 -4.72 6.82 12.23
CA GLU A 53 -3.31 7.00 11.87
C GLU A 53 -2.88 5.95 10.83
N LEU A 54 -3.28 4.70 11.01
CA LEU A 54 -2.99 3.64 10.04
C LEU A 54 -3.61 3.95 8.67
N SER A 55 -4.82 4.53 8.64
CA SER A 55 -5.50 4.96 7.42
C SER A 55 -4.73 6.04 6.68
N GLU A 56 -4.20 7.03 7.39
CA GLU A 56 -3.39 8.11 6.83
C GLU A 56 -2.04 7.60 6.31
N ARG A 57 -1.29 6.87 7.15
CA ARG A 57 0.01 6.28 6.77
C ARG A 57 -0.12 5.36 5.56
N CYS A 58 -1.19 4.58 5.53
CA CYS A 58 -1.46 3.70 4.40
C CYS A 58 -2.16 4.42 3.26
N TYR A 59 -2.54 5.70 3.28
CA TYR A 59 -3.37 6.30 2.21
C TYR A 59 -4.57 5.40 1.83
N LEU A 60 -5.34 4.98 2.82
CA LEU A 60 -6.56 4.19 2.66
C LEU A 60 -7.75 4.97 3.20
N LEU A 61 -8.95 4.63 2.72
CA LEU A 61 -10.19 5.06 3.34
C LEU A 61 -10.54 4.11 4.48
N MET A 62 -11.11 4.63 5.57
CA MET A 62 -11.50 3.85 6.74
C MET A 62 -12.34 2.59 6.40
N PRO A 63 -13.38 2.64 5.55
CA PRO A 63 -14.16 1.44 5.21
C PRO A 63 -13.34 0.35 4.50
N SER A 64 -12.37 0.75 3.67
CA SER A 64 -11.46 -0.18 3.01
C SER A 64 -10.45 -0.76 4.00
N LEU A 65 -9.92 0.08 4.90
CA LEU A 65 -8.97 -0.35 5.92
C LEU A 65 -9.61 -1.37 6.86
N SER A 66 -10.82 -1.12 7.37
CA SER A 66 -11.51 -2.07 8.27
C SER A 66 -11.68 -3.44 7.63
N ARG A 67 -12.07 -3.51 6.35
CA ARG A 67 -12.20 -4.77 5.61
C ARG A 67 -10.86 -5.45 5.36
N ILE A 68 -9.79 -4.68 5.14
CA ILE A 68 -8.43 -5.20 4.99
C ILE A 68 -7.95 -5.83 6.30
N ILE A 69 -8.12 -5.12 7.43
CA ILE A 69 -7.72 -5.62 8.75
C ILE A 69 -8.44 -6.92 9.08
N GLN A 70 -9.77 -6.95 8.93
CA GLN A 70 -10.56 -8.18 9.14
C GLN A 70 -10.09 -9.35 8.28
N ASN A 71 -9.69 -9.07 7.03
CA ASN A 71 -9.19 -10.10 6.14
C ASN A 71 -7.78 -10.61 6.54
N LEU A 72 -6.90 -9.72 7.00
CA LEU A 72 -5.57 -10.07 7.49
C LEU A 72 -5.64 -10.86 8.80
N ASP A 73 -6.45 -10.38 9.76
CA ASP A 73 -6.69 -11.04 11.04
C ASP A 73 -7.31 -12.43 10.87
N GLY A 74 -8.28 -12.58 9.96
CA GLY A 74 -8.85 -13.88 9.61
C GLY A 74 -7.85 -14.87 8.99
N ARG A 75 -6.68 -14.39 8.55
CA ARG A 75 -5.55 -15.21 8.06
C ARG A 75 -4.46 -15.40 9.13
N GLY A 76 -4.61 -14.79 10.31
CA GLY A 76 -3.60 -14.79 11.37
C GLY A 76 -2.35 -13.98 11.03
N LEU A 77 -2.50 -12.89 10.27
CA LEU A 77 -1.42 -11.99 9.84
C LEU A 77 -1.51 -10.62 10.50
#